data_AF-A0A225V4V8-F1
#
_entry.id   AF-A0A225V4V8-F1
#
_cell.length_a   1.000
_cell.length_b   1.000
_cell.length_c   1.000
_cell.angle_alpha   90.00
_cell.angle_beta   90.00
_cell.angle_gamma   90.00
#
_symmetry.space_group_name_H-M   'P 1'
#
loop_
_entity.id
_entity.type
_entity.pdbx_description
1 polymer ?
#
loop_
_entity_poly.entity_id
_entity_poly.type
_entity_poly.pdbx_seq_one_letter_code
_entity_poly.pdbx_strand_id
1 'polypeptide(L)'
;MMNRGCLEAVDSTFRDIMKNESEPFGGKVIVFSGDHRQILLVLKDSCAETIAACFKSSDLWEHLRQVRLTENMRFRTAPDPGSADDLAEVSEFLLQIGEGRYLVNEDIGEGDICLPHDMCVFPEPLEEPPVPNEPRDEDADSDSDSGEDDETEPFPNFKLLPSVDDHNSRDFDLLVHDAAPDSDHVPPEVDDADEDRRTHNVNALNDAVYPGIDADDLPNEYFVERAILAPTNASVRRINEMVAARLTGETPVKQKRVADKNLFEQEFLNSLNCSGIPRHQIVLKVGTPIIMIRNLNSDAGLCNGTRLRVVSLRERSIEATVMSGPAKGNTVFIPRIIFYTNDDDKEFPFQLKRKQFPVVPAFAMTINKAQGQSIHHVGIYLESPVFAHGQLYVALSRVTSRKAIKIAVDAEMIDEDGRVHTKNIVYREFLIMR
;
A
#
# COMPACT_ATOMS: atom_id res chain seq x y z
N MET A 1 7.03 4.98 -16.59
CA MET A 1 8.02 4.58 -15.57
C MET A 1 9.33 4.06 -16.19
N MET A 2 9.92 4.74 -17.19
CA MET A 2 11.23 4.34 -17.73
C MET A 2 12.21 5.49 -17.54
N ASN A 3 13.40 5.20 -17.01
CA ASN A 3 14.46 6.19 -16.81
C ASN A 3 14.98 6.65 -18.17
N ARG A 4 15.22 7.95 -18.33
CA ARG A 4 15.76 8.53 -19.57
C ARG A 4 17.04 7.84 -20.03
N GLY A 5 17.91 7.46 -19.08
CA GLY A 5 19.18 6.79 -19.38
C GLY A 5 18.98 5.43 -20.05
N CYS A 6 17.88 4.72 -19.75
CA CYS A 6 17.55 3.48 -20.45
C CYS A 6 17.18 3.76 -21.92
N LEU A 7 16.45 4.84 -22.19
CA LEU A 7 16.03 5.21 -23.54
C LEU A 7 17.20 5.74 -24.36
N GLU A 8 18.06 6.54 -23.76
CA GLU A 8 19.30 7.05 -24.35
C GLU A 8 20.28 5.92 -24.65
N ALA A 9 20.40 4.92 -23.77
CA ALA A 9 21.19 3.74 -24.03
C ALA A 9 20.64 2.92 -25.21
N VAL A 10 19.31 2.80 -25.32
CA VAL A 10 18.67 2.13 -26.47
C VAL A 10 18.94 2.91 -27.75
N ASP A 11 18.76 4.24 -27.75
CA ASP A 11 19.10 5.11 -28.88
C ASP A 11 20.55 4.92 -29.33
N SER A 12 21.50 5.05 -28.40
CA SER A 12 22.93 4.85 -28.68
C SER A 12 23.22 3.48 -29.29
N THR A 13 22.56 2.43 -28.77
CA THR A 13 22.73 1.06 -29.27
C THR A 13 22.20 0.92 -30.69
N PHE A 14 21.05 1.52 -31.00
CA PHE A 14 20.50 1.49 -32.36
C PHE A 14 21.37 2.27 -33.35
N ARG A 15 21.90 3.43 -32.97
CA ARG A 15 22.79 4.22 -33.83
C ARG A 15 24.04 3.44 -34.21
N ASP A 16 24.65 2.75 -33.25
CA ASP A 16 25.82 1.90 -33.46
C ASP A 16 25.50 0.71 -34.38
N ILE A 17 24.48 -0.08 -34.06
CA ILE A 17 24.09 -1.26 -34.84
C ILE A 17 23.72 -0.89 -36.28
N MET A 18 22.99 0.21 -36.46
CA MET A 18 22.55 0.68 -37.77
C MET A 18 23.63 1.44 -38.54
N LYS A 19 24.77 1.74 -37.89
CA LYS A 19 25.83 2.60 -38.43
C LYS A 19 25.29 3.94 -38.93
N ASN A 20 24.37 4.52 -38.16
CA ASN A 20 23.71 5.78 -38.43
C ASN A 20 23.70 6.62 -37.16
N GLU A 21 24.73 7.46 -36.99
CA GLU A 21 24.88 8.33 -35.83
C GLU A 21 24.07 9.63 -35.94
N SER A 22 23.69 10.00 -37.17
CA SER A 22 23.01 11.27 -37.47
C SER A 22 21.53 11.30 -37.09
N GLU A 23 20.86 10.15 -37.07
CA GLU A 23 19.43 10.08 -36.80
C GLU A 23 19.15 9.38 -35.45
N PRO A 24 18.17 9.87 -34.68
CA PRO A 24 17.68 9.16 -33.51
C PRO A 24 17.30 7.72 -33.84
N PHE A 25 17.63 6.81 -32.93
CA PHE A 25 17.45 5.37 -33.01
C PHE A 25 17.97 4.76 -34.32
N GLY A 26 19.05 5.32 -34.89
CA GLY A 26 19.66 4.82 -36.12
C GLY A 26 18.71 4.86 -37.33
N GLY A 27 17.79 5.83 -37.37
CA GLY A 27 16.79 5.98 -38.43
C GLY A 27 15.58 5.04 -38.29
N LYS A 28 15.43 4.36 -37.14
CA LYS A 28 14.25 3.52 -36.88
C LYS A 28 13.06 4.34 -36.44
N VAL A 29 11.88 3.92 -36.91
CA VAL A 29 10.62 4.45 -36.41
C VAL A 29 10.35 3.85 -35.04
N ILE A 30 10.38 4.70 -34.01
CA ILE A 30 10.04 4.33 -32.64
C ILE A 30 8.70 4.95 -32.27
N VAL A 31 7.82 4.15 -31.67
CA VAL A 31 6.52 4.60 -31.17
C VAL A 31 6.51 4.45 -29.65
N PHE A 32 6.37 5.58 -28.96
CA PHE A 32 6.13 5.59 -27.52
C PHE A 32 4.64 5.77 -27.27
N SER A 33 4.14 5.07 -26.24
CA SER A 33 2.79 5.28 -25.73
C SER A 33 2.86 5.40 -24.21
N GLY A 34 2.03 6.28 -23.66
CA GLY A 34 2.05 6.56 -22.24
C GLY A 34 1.10 7.70 -21.88
N ASP A 35 0.93 7.89 -20.58
CA ASP A 35 0.09 8.94 -20.01
C ASP A 35 0.89 9.65 -18.93
N HIS A 36 1.24 10.91 -19.17
CA HIS A 36 2.11 11.70 -18.29
C HIS A 36 1.45 12.08 -16.96
N ARG A 37 0.14 11.89 -16.84
CA ARG A 37 -0.61 12.09 -15.58
C ARG A 37 -0.45 10.90 -14.62
N GLN A 38 0.09 9.77 -15.10
CA GLN A 38 0.31 8.58 -14.30
C GLN A 38 1.63 8.65 -13.53
N ILE A 39 1.86 7.68 -12.64
CA ILE A 39 3.03 7.63 -11.78
C ILE A 39 4.33 7.64 -12.60
N LEU A 40 5.24 8.51 -12.17
CA LEU A 40 6.59 8.67 -12.70
C LEU A 40 7.53 7.61 -12.11
N LEU A 41 8.83 7.74 -12.35
CA LEU A 41 9.81 6.89 -11.70
C LEU A 41 9.78 7.13 -10.19
N VAL A 42 9.75 6.06 -9.39
CA VAL A 42 9.90 6.18 -7.94
C VAL A 42 11.39 6.23 -7.64
N LEU A 43 11.91 7.43 -7.48
CA LEU A 43 13.23 7.67 -6.90
C LEU A 43 13.07 7.97 -5.42
N LYS A 44 14.10 7.67 -4.60
CA LYS A 44 14.15 8.11 -3.19
C LYS A 44 14.48 9.61 -3.06
N ASP A 45 14.60 10.27 -4.20
CA ASP A 45 15.18 11.58 -4.41
C ASP A 45 14.09 12.64 -4.57
N SER A 46 14.48 13.90 -4.74
CA SER A 46 13.56 15.03 -4.82
C SER A 46 12.61 14.97 -6.03
N CYS A 47 11.56 15.81 -6.00
CA CYS A 47 10.70 16.04 -7.16
C CYS A 47 11.51 16.41 -8.42
N ALA A 48 12.49 17.31 -8.27
CA ALA A 48 13.35 17.75 -9.36
C ALA A 48 14.16 16.61 -9.98
N GLU A 49 14.71 15.71 -9.16
CA GLU A 49 15.47 14.54 -9.63
C GLU A 49 14.56 13.52 -10.31
N THR A 50 13.35 13.33 -9.79
CA THR A 50 12.31 12.50 -10.43
C THR A 50 11.97 13.01 -11.83
N ILE A 51 11.79 14.33 -11.98
CA ILE A 51 11.54 14.97 -13.27
C ILE A 51 12.75 14.80 -14.19
N ALA A 52 13.96 15.10 -13.70
CA ALA A 52 15.19 15.01 -14.48
C ALA A 52 15.47 13.59 -15.00
N ALA A 53 15.04 12.55 -14.27
CA ALA A 53 15.14 11.17 -14.69
C ALA A 53 14.08 10.74 -15.72
N CYS A 54 13.03 11.53 -15.93
CA CYS A 54 11.98 11.21 -16.89
C CYS A 54 12.40 11.52 -18.33
N PHE A 55 11.80 10.79 -19.27
CA PHE A 55 12.15 10.91 -20.69
C PHE A 55 11.97 12.31 -21.29
N LYS A 56 11.01 13.10 -20.78
CA LYS A 56 10.82 14.49 -21.21
C LYS A 56 12.02 15.40 -20.93
N SER A 57 12.95 14.97 -20.07
CA SER A 57 14.20 15.67 -19.77
C SER A 57 15.39 15.14 -20.60
N SER A 58 15.12 14.33 -21.62
CA SER A 58 16.12 13.86 -22.59
C SER A 58 16.09 14.73 -23.83
N ASP A 59 17.25 14.95 -24.47
CA ASP A 59 17.35 15.68 -25.74
C ASP A 59 16.57 14.96 -26.86
N LEU A 60 16.35 13.65 -26.73
CA LEU A 60 15.52 12.87 -27.65
C LEU A 60 14.06 13.32 -27.67
N TRP A 61 13.59 14.03 -26.63
CA TRP A 61 12.22 14.51 -26.53
C TRP A 61 11.87 15.50 -27.65
N GLU A 62 12.80 16.35 -28.06
CA GLU A 62 12.59 17.37 -29.11
C GLU A 62 12.35 16.76 -30.49
N HIS A 63 12.82 15.53 -30.71
CA HIS A 63 12.65 14.80 -31.97
C HIS A 63 11.30 14.10 -32.10
N LEU A 64 10.47 14.11 -31.04
CA LEU A 64 9.22 13.38 -31.02
C LEU A 64 8.04 14.17 -31.57
N ARG A 65 7.32 13.54 -32.47
CA ARG A 65 5.99 14.01 -32.86
C ARG A 65 4.96 13.53 -31.85
N GLN A 66 4.38 14.45 -31.09
CA GLN A 66 3.34 14.16 -30.12
C GLN A 66 1.97 14.01 -30.80
N VAL A 67 1.25 12.93 -30.48
CA VAL A 67 -0.14 12.68 -30.88
C VAL A 67 -0.95 12.39 -29.63
N ARG A 68 -2.12 13.01 -29.49
CA ARG A 68 -2.99 12.85 -28.31
C ARG A 68 -4.23 12.05 -28.69
N LEU A 69 -4.51 11.01 -27.90
CA LEU A 69 -5.76 10.27 -27.98
C LEU A 69 -6.77 10.91 -27.03
N THR A 70 -7.96 11.21 -27.53
CA THR A 70 -9.01 11.91 -26.78
C THR A 70 -10.17 11.01 -26.38
N GLU A 71 -10.37 9.90 -27.10
CA GLU A 71 -11.42 8.93 -26.78
C GLU A 71 -10.93 7.88 -25.78
N ASN A 72 -11.58 7.81 -24.63
CA ASN A 72 -11.29 6.79 -23.63
C ASN A 72 -12.07 5.50 -23.94
N MET A 73 -11.38 4.55 -24.57
CA MET A 73 -11.96 3.25 -24.94
C MET A 73 -12.40 2.41 -23.75
N ARG A 74 -11.81 2.61 -22.55
CA ARG A 74 -12.17 1.83 -21.36
C ARG A 74 -13.63 2.03 -20.99
N PHE A 75 -14.13 3.27 -21.08
CA PHE A 75 -15.54 3.57 -20.84
C PHE A 75 -16.46 3.02 -21.93
N ARG A 76 -16.05 3.03 -23.20
CA ARG A 76 -16.86 2.51 -24.32
C ARG A 76 -17.08 0.99 -24.23
N THR A 77 -16.14 0.26 -23.65
CA THR A 77 -16.19 -1.20 -23.51
C THR A 77 -16.63 -1.65 -22.12
N ALA A 78 -17.11 -0.74 -21.27
CA ALA A 78 -17.60 -1.09 -19.95
C ALA A 78 -18.83 -2.02 -20.07
N PRO A 79 -18.99 -3.05 -19.21
CA PRO A 79 -20.16 -3.94 -19.25
C PRO A 79 -21.48 -3.21 -18.98
N ASP A 80 -21.43 -2.15 -18.17
CA ASP A 80 -22.53 -1.27 -17.84
C ASP A 80 -22.04 0.18 -17.96
N PRO A 81 -21.94 0.71 -19.19
CA PRO A 81 -21.63 2.12 -19.37
C PRO A 81 -22.83 2.89 -18.84
N GLY A 82 -22.60 3.75 -17.84
CA GLY A 82 -23.62 4.70 -17.38
C GLY A 82 -24.14 5.58 -18.51
N SER A 83 -24.96 6.58 -18.17
CA SER A 83 -25.39 7.54 -19.20
C SER A 83 -24.18 8.26 -19.82
N ALA A 84 -24.30 8.74 -21.05
CA ALA A 84 -23.22 9.49 -21.69
C ALA A 84 -22.76 10.69 -20.85
N ASP A 85 -23.69 11.30 -20.10
CA ASP A 85 -23.44 12.39 -19.19
C ASP A 85 -22.63 11.93 -17.96
N ASP A 86 -22.97 10.78 -17.36
CA ASP A 86 -22.18 10.18 -16.27
C ASP A 86 -20.74 9.90 -16.71
N LEU A 87 -20.56 9.36 -17.93
CA LEU A 87 -19.24 9.09 -18.49
C LEU A 87 -18.43 10.39 -18.68
N ALA A 88 -19.08 11.44 -19.18
CA ALA A 88 -18.43 12.73 -19.39
C ALA A 88 -18.03 13.37 -18.05
N GLU A 89 -18.89 13.32 -17.04
CA GLU A 89 -18.60 13.82 -15.69
C GLU A 89 -17.40 13.08 -15.06
N VAL A 90 -17.41 11.75 -15.09
CA VAL A 90 -16.31 10.94 -14.55
C VAL A 90 -15.02 11.19 -15.33
N SER A 91 -15.10 11.31 -16.66
CA SER A 91 -13.92 11.60 -17.48
C SER A 91 -13.32 12.97 -17.17
N GLU A 92 -14.14 14.02 -17.04
CA GLU A 92 -13.66 15.36 -16.68
C GLU A 92 -13.11 15.40 -15.25
N PHE A 93 -13.78 14.72 -14.30
CA PHE A 93 -13.28 14.56 -12.94
C PHE A 93 -11.87 13.93 -12.93
N LEU A 94 -11.67 12.81 -13.64
CA LEU A 94 -10.36 12.16 -13.72
C LEU A 94 -9.31 13.04 -14.39
N LEU A 95 -9.69 13.81 -15.42
CA LEU A 95 -8.81 14.78 -16.06
C LEU A 95 -8.38 15.87 -15.08
N GLN A 96 -9.32 16.43 -14.33
CA GLN A 96 -9.03 17.45 -13.31
C GLN A 96 -8.10 16.92 -12.22
N ILE A 97 -8.30 15.69 -11.74
CA ILE A 97 -7.39 15.07 -10.78
C ILE A 97 -5.99 14.90 -11.38
N GLY A 98 -5.89 14.28 -12.57
CA GLY A 98 -4.61 13.96 -13.20
C GLY A 98 -3.80 15.18 -13.68
N GLU A 99 -4.48 16.26 -14.05
CA GLU A 99 -3.88 17.54 -14.44
C GLU A 99 -3.66 18.47 -13.24
N GLY A 100 -4.14 18.07 -12.06
CA GLY A 100 -4.11 18.87 -10.85
C GLY A 100 -4.96 20.13 -10.96
N ARG A 101 -6.02 20.15 -11.77
CA ARG A 101 -6.99 21.26 -11.90
C ARG A 101 -8.17 21.16 -10.93
N TYR A 102 -8.32 20.04 -10.23
CA TYR A 102 -9.39 19.85 -9.26
C TYR A 102 -9.25 20.83 -8.09
N LEU A 103 -10.39 21.27 -7.53
CA LEU A 103 -10.40 22.30 -6.50
C LEU A 103 -9.65 21.82 -5.24
N VAL A 104 -8.68 22.62 -4.80
CA VAL A 104 -7.86 22.38 -3.61
C VAL A 104 -8.51 23.08 -2.43
N ASN A 105 -8.49 22.42 -1.28
CA ASN A 105 -8.86 22.99 0.00
C ASN A 105 -7.61 23.57 0.68
N GLU A 106 -7.32 24.85 0.41
CA GLU A 106 -6.14 25.53 0.93
C GLU A 106 -6.17 25.69 2.46
N ASP A 107 -7.36 25.60 3.09
CA ASP A 107 -7.50 25.72 4.54
C ASP A 107 -6.96 24.49 5.29
N ILE A 108 -6.90 23.33 4.62
CA ILE A 108 -6.38 22.09 5.20
C ILE A 108 -4.90 21.90 4.88
N GLY A 109 -4.52 22.12 3.62
CA GLY A 109 -3.15 21.88 3.20
C GLY A 109 -2.91 22.09 1.71
N GLU A 110 -1.64 22.30 1.36
CA GLU A 110 -1.23 22.42 -0.02
C GLU A 110 -1.50 21.11 -0.80
N GLY A 111 -2.37 21.20 -1.80
CA GLY A 111 -2.72 20.09 -2.67
C GLY A 111 -3.76 19.13 -2.09
N ASP A 112 -4.35 19.42 -0.92
CA ASP A 112 -5.44 18.65 -0.36
C ASP A 112 -6.74 18.90 -1.12
N ILE A 113 -7.46 17.83 -1.47
CA ILE A 113 -8.73 17.90 -2.19
C ILE A 113 -9.83 17.21 -1.38
N CYS A 114 -11.05 17.69 -1.52
CA CYS A 114 -12.22 17.02 -0.97
C CYS A 114 -12.67 15.91 -1.92
N LEU A 115 -12.63 14.66 -1.47
CA LEU A 115 -13.14 13.54 -2.23
C LEU A 115 -14.67 13.55 -2.26
N PRO A 116 -15.30 13.11 -3.36
CA PRO A 116 -16.74 13.03 -3.39
C PRO A 116 -17.30 11.94 -2.47
N HIS A 117 -18.29 12.32 -1.66
CA HIS A 117 -18.82 11.47 -0.58
C HIS A 117 -19.41 10.13 -1.05
N ASP A 118 -19.97 10.05 -2.26
CA ASP A 118 -20.53 8.82 -2.85
C ASP A 118 -19.46 7.74 -3.16
N MET A 119 -18.20 8.14 -3.23
CA MET A 119 -17.05 7.24 -3.40
C MET A 119 -16.51 6.74 -2.08
N CYS A 120 -16.80 7.44 -0.97
CA CYS A 120 -16.29 7.12 0.35
C CYS A 120 -17.14 6.04 1.03
N VAL A 121 -16.47 5.19 1.81
CA VAL A 121 -17.08 4.19 2.67
C VAL A 121 -16.74 4.59 4.09
N PHE A 122 -17.77 4.75 4.91
CA PHE A 122 -17.63 5.02 6.32
C PHE A 122 -18.08 3.79 7.08
N PRO A 123 -17.34 3.36 8.11
CA PRO A 123 -17.83 2.33 9.01
C PRO A 123 -19.15 2.75 9.67
N GLU A 124 -20.04 1.80 9.94
CA GLU A 124 -21.17 2.06 10.85
C GLU A 124 -20.63 2.36 12.26
N PRO A 125 -21.25 3.28 13.03
CA PRO A 125 -20.81 3.57 14.40
C PRO A 125 -20.76 2.28 15.24
N LEU A 126 -19.69 2.11 16.02
CA LEU A 126 -19.65 1.06 17.03
C LEU A 126 -20.80 1.32 18.01
N GLU A 127 -21.70 0.36 18.22
CA GLU A 127 -22.72 0.46 19.26
C GLU A 127 -22.01 0.66 20.60
N GLU A 128 -22.22 1.81 21.24
CA GLU A 128 -21.65 2.06 22.57
C GLU A 128 -22.17 0.98 23.53
N PRO A 129 -21.30 0.32 24.32
CA PRO A 129 -21.75 -0.65 25.29
C PRO A 129 -22.70 0.04 26.27
N PRO A 130 -23.83 -0.60 26.66
CA PRO A 130 -24.79 0.01 27.56
C PRO A 130 -24.09 0.38 28.87
N VAL A 131 -24.14 1.67 29.21
CA VAL A 131 -23.63 2.21 30.46
C VAL A 131 -24.19 1.36 31.62
N PRO A 132 -23.35 0.75 32.47
CA PRO A 132 -23.83 0.03 33.63
C PRO A 132 -24.61 1.02 34.51
N ASN A 133 -25.88 0.73 34.77
CA ASN A 133 -26.68 1.50 35.71
C ASN A 133 -25.94 1.56 37.05
N GLU A 134 -25.55 2.76 37.48
CA GLU A 134 -25.05 2.98 38.84
C GLU A 134 -26.10 2.46 39.83
N PRO A 135 -25.71 1.67 40.84
CA PRO A 135 -26.64 1.23 41.86
C PRO A 135 -27.15 2.45 42.63
N ARG A 136 -28.48 2.58 42.70
CA ARG A 136 -29.15 3.54 43.58
C ARG A 136 -28.79 3.19 45.02
N ASP A 137 -28.16 4.12 45.72
CA ASP A 137 -28.05 4.08 47.18
C ASP A 137 -29.45 4.27 47.77
N GLU A 138 -30.07 3.18 48.22
CA GLU A 138 -31.21 3.19 49.13
C GLU A 138 -30.71 2.85 50.54
N ASP A 139 -30.90 3.83 51.43
CA ASP A 139 -31.05 3.76 52.89
C ASP A 139 -29.85 3.39 53.78
N ALA A 140 -29.38 4.36 54.57
CA ALA A 140 -29.38 4.23 56.04
C ALA A 140 -29.10 5.57 56.75
N ASP A 141 -29.94 5.83 57.74
CA ASP A 141 -30.14 7.06 58.48
C ASP A 141 -28.94 7.63 59.27
N SER A 142 -29.08 8.94 59.50
CA SER A 142 -28.37 9.76 60.47
C SER A 142 -28.42 9.20 61.89
N ASP A 143 -27.28 9.18 62.59
CA ASP A 143 -27.22 9.58 63.99
C ASP A 143 -25.81 10.05 64.37
N SER A 144 -25.77 11.25 64.96
CA SER A 144 -24.61 11.90 65.55
C SER A 144 -24.45 11.48 67.01
N ASP A 145 -23.24 11.15 67.49
CA ASP A 145 -22.64 11.88 68.62
C ASP A 145 -21.16 11.51 68.89
N SER A 146 -20.47 12.54 69.38
CA SER A 146 -19.17 12.72 70.07
C SER A 146 -18.28 11.55 70.50
N GLY A 147 -16.96 11.81 70.47
CA GLY A 147 -16.06 11.48 71.60
C GLY A 147 -14.61 11.06 71.28
N GLU A 148 -13.70 12.04 71.38
CA GLU A 148 -12.32 12.02 71.95
C GLU A 148 -11.20 11.11 71.36
N ASP A 149 -10.18 11.80 70.83
CA ASP A 149 -8.72 11.73 71.08
C ASP A 149 -8.03 10.37 71.39
N ASP A 150 -7.02 9.97 70.60
CA ASP A 150 -5.60 10.03 71.05
C ASP A 150 -4.54 9.70 69.96
N GLU A 151 -3.43 10.46 70.02
CA GLU A 151 -2.01 10.28 69.63
C GLU A 151 -1.49 10.02 68.18
N THR A 152 -0.83 11.07 67.65
CA THR A 152 0.60 11.22 67.23
C THR A 152 1.39 10.02 66.65
N GLU A 153 2.12 10.11 65.52
CA GLU A 153 3.34 10.93 65.27
C GLU A 153 3.66 11.09 63.75
N PRO A 154 4.46 12.10 63.33
CA PRO A 154 4.74 12.45 61.93
C PRO A 154 6.16 12.08 61.42
N PHE A 155 6.27 11.86 60.10
CA PHE A 155 7.53 11.56 59.40
C PHE A 155 8.36 12.83 59.05
N PRO A 156 9.71 12.79 59.09
CA PRO A 156 10.56 13.95 58.88
C PRO A 156 10.95 14.17 57.40
N ASN A 157 11.27 15.42 57.11
CA ASN A 157 11.69 15.99 55.83
C ASN A 157 13.19 16.30 55.86
N PHE A 158 13.93 16.05 54.78
CA PHE A 158 15.27 16.61 54.57
C PHE A 158 15.47 17.03 53.10
N LYS A 159 15.62 18.34 52.89
CA LYS A 159 16.26 18.97 51.73
C LYS A 159 17.72 19.22 52.06
N LEU A 160 18.66 19.03 51.12
CA LEU A 160 19.90 19.79 51.00
C LEU A 160 20.52 19.58 49.60
N LEU A 161 20.69 20.65 48.84
CA LEU A 161 21.63 20.80 47.71
C LEU A 161 22.51 22.03 48.01
N PRO A 162 23.76 22.06 47.54
CA PRO A 162 24.44 23.31 47.25
C PRO A 162 24.83 23.44 45.76
N SER A 163 25.06 24.69 45.37
CA SER A 163 25.37 25.21 44.05
C SER A 163 26.84 25.64 43.89
N VAL A 164 27.22 25.91 42.62
CA VAL A 164 28.18 26.94 42.11
C VAL A 164 29.50 26.45 41.46
N ASP A 165 29.52 26.68 40.14
CA ASP A 165 30.51 27.23 39.16
C ASP A 165 31.93 26.68 38.87
N ASP A 166 32.15 26.48 37.56
CA ASP A 166 33.06 27.21 36.64
C ASP A 166 34.25 26.50 35.92
N HIS A 167 34.29 26.80 34.61
CA HIS A 167 35.42 26.87 33.67
C HIS A 167 36.01 25.62 32.94
N ASN A 168 35.72 25.59 31.63
CA ASN A 168 36.68 25.62 30.49
C ASN A 168 37.49 24.34 30.14
N SER A 169 37.19 23.70 29.00
CA SER A 169 38.14 23.45 27.88
C SER A 169 37.54 22.54 26.79
N ARG A 170 38.05 22.74 25.57
CA ARG A 170 37.72 22.07 24.31
C ARG A 170 38.25 20.63 24.27
N ASP A 171 37.55 19.70 23.62
CA ASP A 171 37.99 19.01 22.39
C ASP A 171 37.10 17.80 22.02
N PHE A 172 37.05 17.54 20.70
CA PHE A 172 36.56 16.38 19.95
C PHE A 172 36.51 15.03 20.70
N ASP A 173 35.41 14.26 20.61
CA ASP A 173 35.31 13.11 19.68
C ASP A 173 33.97 12.33 19.76
N LEU A 174 33.71 11.62 18.66
CA LEU A 174 32.66 10.65 18.36
C LEU A 174 32.36 9.60 19.45
N LEU A 175 31.06 9.34 19.70
CA LEU A 175 30.36 8.04 19.66
C LEU A 175 29.12 8.07 20.59
N VAL A 176 27.94 7.94 19.97
CA VAL A 176 26.66 7.81 20.65
C VAL A 176 26.57 6.38 21.21
N HIS A 177 26.68 6.26 22.54
CA HIS A 177 26.23 5.09 23.28
C HIS A 177 24.88 5.44 23.90
N ASP A 178 23.79 5.07 23.22
CA ASP A 178 22.48 5.03 23.87
C ASP A 178 22.38 3.72 24.67
N ALA A 179 22.53 3.87 25.98
CA ALA A 179 22.05 2.93 26.97
C ALA A 179 20.52 2.99 27.00
N ALA A 180 19.90 1.82 27.09
CA ALA A 180 18.45 1.64 27.18
C ALA A 180 17.83 2.47 28.31
N PRO A 181 16.65 3.09 28.11
CA PRO A 181 15.81 3.46 29.22
C PRO A 181 15.02 2.24 29.69
N ASP A 182 15.13 1.95 30.98
CA ASP A 182 14.30 0.99 31.71
C ASP A 182 12.81 1.23 31.41
N SER A 183 12.15 0.18 30.96
CA SER A 183 10.70 0.13 30.79
C SER A 183 10.05 -0.02 32.15
N ASP A 184 9.34 1.01 32.62
CA ASP A 184 8.18 0.88 33.50
C ASP A 184 7.43 2.22 33.54
N HIS A 185 6.54 2.40 32.55
CA HIS A 185 5.34 3.26 32.49
C HIS A 185 5.12 3.79 31.07
N VAL A 186 4.46 2.98 30.24
CA VAL A 186 3.73 3.45 29.05
C VAL A 186 2.24 3.21 29.33
N PRO A 187 1.36 4.22 29.29
CA PRO A 187 -0.09 4.03 29.47
C PRO A 187 -0.65 3.15 28.34
N PRO A 188 -1.46 2.11 28.63
CA PRO A 188 -1.86 1.10 27.64
C PRO A 188 -3.07 1.47 26.76
N GLU A 189 -3.57 2.70 26.76
CA GLU A 189 -4.92 2.97 26.20
C GLU A 189 -4.96 3.63 24.81
N VAL A 190 -3.86 4.16 24.27
CA VAL A 190 -3.89 4.96 23.03
C VAL A 190 -3.60 4.13 21.76
N ASP A 191 -2.73 3.11 21.84
CA ASP A 191 -2.34 2.31 20.66
C ASP A 191 -3.44 1.32 20.22
N ASP A 192 -4.20 0.74 21.15
CA ASP A 192 -5.22 -0.27 20.85
C ASP A 192 -6.43 0.33 20.11
N ALA A 193 -6.84 1.55 20.46
CA ALA A 193 -8.00 2.22 19.87
C ALA A 193 -7.80 2.59 18.39
N ASP A 194 -6.59 3.00 18.01
CA ASP A 194 -6.26 3.30 16.62
C ASP A 194 -6.16 2.05 15.75
N GLU A 195 -5.67 0.94 16.30
CA GLU A 195 -5.64 -0.36 15.60
C GLU A 195 -7.06 -0.92 15.40
N ASP A 196 -7.93 -0.81 16.39
CA ASP A 196 -9.34 -1.18 16.28
C ASP A 196 -10.08 -0.36 15.22
N ARG A 197 -9.87 0.96 15.20
CA ARG A 197 -10.49 1.85 14.22
C ARG A 197 -10.02 1.56 12.79
N ARG A 198 -8.70 1.34 12.59
CA ARG A 198 -8.16 0.94 11.28
C ARG A 198 -8.75 -0.38 10.81
N THR A 199 -8.87 -1.33 11.74
CA THR A 199 -9.49 -2.63 11.48
C THR A 199 -10.93 -2.46 11.00
N HIS A 200 -11.69 -1.58 11.65
CA HIS A 200 -13.07 -1.26 11.29
C HIS A 200 -13.19 -0.62 9.88
N ASN A 201 -12.35 0.36 9.56
CA ASN A 201 -12.31 1.00 8.24
C ASN A 201 -12.00 0.01 7.12
N VAL A 202 -10.98 -0.84 7.33
CA VAL A 202 -10.60 -1.87 6.35
C VAL A 202 -11.72 -2.91 6.22
N ASN A 203 -12.41 -3.24 7.31
CA ASN A 203 -13.55 -4.15 7.26
C ASN A 203 -14.69 -3.59 6.41
N ALA A 204 -15.10 -2.34 6.64
CA ALA A 204 -16.13 -1.70 5.82
C ALA A 204 -15.75 -1.64 4.34
N LEU A 205 -14.47 -1.37 4.03
CA LEU A 205 -13.97 -1.41 2.66
C LEU A 205 -14.02 -2.83 2.07
N ASN A 206 -13.64 -3.84 2.85
CA ASN A 206 -13.69 -5.24 2.43
C ASN A 206 -15.12 -5.66 2.11
N ASP A 207 -16.11 -5.25 2.92
CA ASP A 207 -17.52 -5.55 2.68
C ASP A 207 -18.04 -4.86 1.41
N ALA A 208 -17.61 -3.63 1.16
CA ALA A 208 -17.98 -2.88 -0.03
C ALA A 208 -17.37 -3.44 -1.33
N VAL A 209 -16.13 -3.97 -1.27
CA VAL A 209 -15.39 -4.45 -2.46
C VAL A 209 -15.61 -5.94 -2.70
N TYR A 210 -15.65 -6.73 -1.64
CA TYR A 210 -15.80 -8.18 -1.65
C TYR A 210 -17.06 -8.62 -0.88
N PRO A 211 -18.26 -8.23 -1.34
CA PRO A 211 -19.52 -8.63 -0.68
C PRO A 211 -19.70 -10.15 -0.72
N GLY A 212 -19.96 -10.76 0.44
CA GLY A 212 -20.20 -12.20 0.57
C GLY A 212 -18.95 -13.06 0.32
N ILE A 213 -17.76 -12.57 0.69
CA ILE A 213 -16.49 -13.29 0.50
C ILE A 213 -16.42 -14.63 1.28
N ASP A 214 -17.25 -14.76 2.30
CA ASP A 214 -17.44 -15.94 3.14
C ASP A 214 -18.36 -17.00 2.50
N ALA A 215 -19.02 -16.68 1.37
CA ALA A 215 -19.82 -17.64 0.64
C ALA A 215 -18.95 -18.78 0.08
N ASP A 216 -19.48 -20.00 0.13
CA ASP A 216 -18.87 -21.15 -0.52
C ASP A 216 -18.93 -21.02 -2.04
N ASP A 217 -17.89 -21.51 -2.72
CA ASP A 217 -17.82 -21.64 -4.19
C ASP A 217 -17.98 -20.34 -5.00
N LEU A 218 -17.37 -19.24 -4.55
CA LEU A 218 -17.26 -18.00 -5.37
C LEU A 218 -16.59 -18.30 -6.72
N PRO A 219 -16.97 -17.70 -7.86
CA PRO A 219 -16.32 -17.93 -9.15
C PRO A 219 -14.95 -17.22 -9.25
N ASN A 220 -14.10 -17.61 -10.21
CA ASN A 220 -12.80 -16.96 -10.41
C ASN A 220 -12.96 -15.50 -10.87
N GLU A 221 -13.98 -15.24 -11.69
CA GLU A 221 -14.35 -13.91 -12.19
C GLU A 221 -14.55 -12.92 -11.04
N TYR A 222 -15.14 -13.38 -9.93
CA TYR A 222 -15.34 -12.57 -8.74
C TYR A 222 -14.03 -11.91 -8.25
N PHE A 223 -12.97 -12.70 -8.13
CA PHE A 223 -11.65 -12.21 -7.69
C PHE A 223 -10.87 -11.48 -8.78
N VAL A 224 -11.09 -11.82 -10.06
CA VAL A 224 -10.41 -11.14 -11.18
C VAL A 224 -10.89 -9.70 -11.32
N GLU A 225 -12.18 -9.48 -11.16
CA GLU A 225 -12.84 -8.19 -11.38
C GLU A 225 -12.67 -7.19 -10.22
N ARG A 226 -12.19 -7.67 -9.06
CA ARG A 226 -12.08 -6.91 -7.81
C ARG A 226 -10.62 -6.79 -7.37
N ALA A 227 -10.26 -5.64 -6.83
CA ALA A 227 -9.00 -5.43 -6.11
C ALA A 227 -9.10 -4.25 -5.16
N ILE A 228 -8.34 -4.31 -4.06
CA ILE A 228 -8.09 -3.16 -3.19
C ILE A 228 -6.71 -2.57 -3.51
N LEU A 229 -6.65 -1.26 -3.63
CA LEU A 229 -5.43 -0.51 -3.89
C LEU A 229 -5.01 0.26 -2.66
N ALA A 230 -3.71 0.25 -2.36
CA ALA A 230 -3.17 1.10 -1.29
C ALA A 230 -1.81 1.71 -1.70
N PRO A 231 -1.39 2.83 -1.10
CA PRO A 231 -0.13 3.48 -1.44
C PRO A 231 1.10 2.63 -1.10
N THR A 232 1.08 1.92 0.04
CA THR A 232 2.26 1.23 0.58
C THR A 232 2.11 -0.30 0.56
N ASN A 233 3.24 -1.01 0.52
CA ASN A 233 3.23 -2.48 0.67
C ASN A 233 2.77 -2.92 2.07
N ALA A 234 2.94 -2.07 3.09
CA ALA A 234 2.52 -2.39 4.46
C ALA A 234 1.00 -2.47 4.57
N SER A 235 0.28 -1.46 4.06
CA SER A 235 -1.19 -1.44 4.04
C SER A 235 -1.74 -2.57 3.15
N VAL A 236 -1.14 -2.80 1.97
CA VAL A 236 -1.51 -3.94 1.09
C VAL A 236 -1.43 -5.28 1.81
N ARG A 237 -0.38 -5.48 2.60
CA ARG A 237 -0.19 -6.69 3.37
C ARG A 237 -1.27 -6.84 4.45
N ARG A 238 -1.52 -5.79 5.24
CA ARG A 238 -2.57 -5.79 6.27
C ARG A 238 -3.92 -6.16 5.67
N ILE A 239 -4.30 -5.50 4.58
CA ILE A 239 -5.56 -5.79 3.87
C ILE A 239 -5.60 -7.23 3.38
N ASN A 240 -4.54 -7.71 2.72
CA ASN A 240 -4.50 -9.10 2.25
C ASN A 240 -4.66 -10.12 3.39
N GLU A 241 -4.05 -9.86 4.56
CA GLU A 241 -4.18 -10.71 5.75
C GLU A 241 -5.61 -10.68 6.30
N MET A 242 -6.22 -9.51 6.41
CA MET A 242 -7.61 -9.34 6.88
C MET A 242 -8.64 -9.97 5.95
N VAL A 243 -8.52 -9.76 4.63
CA VAL A 243 -9.42 -10.34 3.63
C VAL A 243 -9.27 -11.86 3.59
N ALA A 244 -8.03 -12.38 3.65
CA ALA A 244 -7.78 -13.82 3.68
C ALA A 244 -8.35 -14.49 4.96
N ALA A 245 -8.37 -13.78 6.09
CA ALA A 245 -8.92 -14.30 7.34
C ALA A 245 -10.41 -14.66 7.22
N ARG A 246 -11.17 -13.94 6.38
CA ARG A 246 -12.62 -14.14 6.16
C ARG A 246 -12.97 -15.36 5.30
N LEU A 247 -12.02 -15.95 4.57
CA LEU A 247 -12.30 -17.15 3.77
C LEU A 247 -12.58 -18.38 4.65
N THR A 248 -13.56 -19.20 4.25
CA THR A 248 -13.98 -20.44 4.95
C THR A 248 -13.03 -21.63 4.77
N GLY A 249 -12.02 -21.52 3.90
CA GLY A 249 -11.11 -22.62 3.54
C GLY A 249 -10.20 -23.12 4.67
N GLU A 250 -9.75 -24.38 4.52
CA GLU A 250 -8.90 -25.09 5.50
C GLU A 250 -7.65 -24.30 5.91
N THR A 251 -7.29 -24.45 7.19
CA THR A 251 -6.31 -23.65 7.94
C THR A 251 -4.89 -23.60 7.35
N PRO A 252 -4.10 -22.57 7.70
CA PRO A 252 -2.84 -22.25 7.05
C PRO A 252 -1.76 -23.31 7.25
N VAL A 253 -0.96 -23.57 6.20
CA VAL A 253 0.35 -24.20 6.36
C VAL A 253 1.30 -23.21 7.03
N LYS A 254 1.37 -23.21 8.37
CA LYS A 254 2.42 -22.51 9.12
C LYS A 254 3.72 -23.31 8.98
N GLN A 255 4.67 -22.82 8.20
CA GLN A 255 5.97 -23.49 8.11
C GLN A 255 6.94 -22.94 9.16
N LYS A 256 7.33 -23.79 10.12
CA LYS A 256 8.62 -23.69 10.83
C LYS A 256 9.61 -24.59 10.10
N ARG A 257 10.85 -24.14 9.87
CA ARG A 257 11.92 -24.97 9.30
C ARG A 257 13.11 -25.03 10.24
N VAL A 258 13.73 -26.21 10.30
CA VAL A 258 14.86 -26.59 11.15
C VAL A 258 16.08 -25.73 10.86
N ALA A 259 16.74 -25.26 11.93
CA ALA A 259 17.93 -24.43 11.89
C ALA A 259 19.12 -25.14 11.25
N ASP A 260 19.71 -24.54 10.21
CA ASP A 260 21.14 -24.70 9.95
C ASP A 260 21.89 -23.82 10.96
N LYS A 261 23.13 -24.18 11.30
CA LYS A 261 24.00 -23.38 12.19
C LYS A 261 24.31 -22.04 11.51
N ASN A 262 23.42 -21.06 11.67
CA ASN A 262 23.62 -19.70 11.24
C ASN A 262 24.33 -18.91 12.35
N LEU A 263 25.18 -17.96 11.94
CA LEU A 263 25.84 -17.01 12.85
C LEU A 263 24.85 -16.06 13.53
N PHE A 264 23.63 -15.96 13.00
CA PHE A 264 22.56 -15.10 13.48
C PHE A 264 21.40 -15.92 14.02
N GLU A 265 20.71 -15.34 15.01
CA GLU A 265 19.51 -15.94 15.59
C GLU A 265 18.42 -16.13 14.54
N GLN A 266 17.75 -17.28 14.60
CA GLN A 266 16.77 -17.65 13.60
C GLN A 266 15.55 -16.71 13.61
N GLU A 267 15.15 -16.23 14.78
CA GLU A 267 14.03 -15.29 14.93
C GLU A 267 14.32 -13.97 14.23
N PHE A 268 15.54 -13.44 14.37
CA PHE A 268 16.01 -12.27 13.64
C PHE A 268 15.95 -12.51 12.11
N LEU A 269 16.50 -13.62 11.61
CA LEU A 269 16.46 -13.92 10.17
C LEU A 269 15.04 -14.10 9.61
N ASN A 270 14.12 -14.57 10.45
CA ASN A 270 12.71 -14.75 10.10
C ASN A 270 11.94 -13.42 10.09
N SER A 271 12.35 -12.43 10.89
CA SER A 271 11.73 -11.11 10.92
C SER A 271 12.11 -10.23 9.72
N LEU A 272 13.26 -10.51 9.08
CA LEU A 272 13.75 -9.77 7.90
C LEU A 272 12.78 -9.80 6.72
N ASN A 273 12.48 -8.61 6.19
CA ASN A 273 11.60 -8.39 5.04
C ASN A 273 12.38 -7.69 3.92
N CYS A 274 12.84 -8.46 2.94
CA CYS A 274 13.62 -7.95 1.81
C CYS A 274 12.75 -7.74 0.57
N SER A 275 13.08 -6.74 -0.25
CA SER A 275 12.37 -6.46 -1.50
C SER A 275 12.44 -7.65 -2.46
N GLY A 276 11.32 -7.96 -3.12
CA GLY A 276 11.26 -9.03 -4.12
C GLY A 276 11.37 -10.46 -3.57
N ILE A 277 11.46 -10.64 -2.25
CA ILE A 277 11.47 -11.94 -1.57
C ILE A 277 10.20 -12.06 -0.72
N PRO A 278 9.43 -13.16 -0.82
CA PRO A 278 8.29 -13.37 0.05
C PRO A 278 8.72 -13.46 1.53
N ARG A 279 7.80 -13.12 2.43
CA ARG A 279 8.03 -13.21 3.88
C ARG A 279 8.36 -14.64 4.31
N HIS A 280 8.99 -14.75 5.49
CA HIS A 280 9.26 -16.05 6.11
C HIS A 280 7.96 -16.85 6.27
N GLN A 281 6.93 -16.20 6.81
CA GLN A 281 5.61 -16.79 6.98
C GLN A 281 4.65 -16.22 5.94
N ILE A 282 3.97 -17.12 5.23
CA ILE A 282 2.86 -16.79 4.34
C ILE A 282 1.68 -17.63 4.81
N VAL A 283 0.55 -16.97 5.08
CA VAL A 283 -0.70 -17.62 5.46
C VAL A 283 -1.60 -17.64 4.22
N LEU A 284 -1.94 -18.84 3.75
CA LEU A 284 -2.86 -19.06 2.64
C LEU A 284 -3.95 -20.04 3.08
N LYS A 285 -5.14 -19.90 2.51
CA LYS A 285 -6.24 -20.85 2.61
C LYS A 285 -6.59 -21.37 1.21
N VAL A 286 -7.31 -22.48 1.15
CA VAL A 286 -7.96 -22.90 -0.09
C VAL A 286 -8.91 -21.79 -0.55
N GLY A 287 -8.94 -21.52 -1.86
CA GLY A 287 -9.72 -20.44 -2.46
C GLY A 287 -9.03 -19.08 -2.49
N THR A 288 -7.92 -18.87 -1.77
CA THR A 288 -7.20 -17.59 -1.77
C THR A 288 -6.68 -17.25 -3.18
N PRO A 289 -6.98 -16.06 -3.73
CA PRO A 289 -6.32 -15.54 -4.92
C PRO A 289 -4.87 -15.17 -4.58
N ILE A 290 -3.95 -15.64 -5.40
CA ILE A 290 -2.51 -15.41 -5.29
C ILE A 290 -1.95 -14.87 -6.60
N ILE A 291 -0.79 -14.21 -6.55
CA ILE A 291 -0.08 -13.72 -7.73
C ILE A 291 1.36 -14.24 -7.72
N MET A 292 1.83 -14.68 -8.88
CA MET A 292 3.21 -15.11 -9.09
C MET A 292 4.15 -13.90 -9.03
N ILE A 293 5.30 -14.05 -8.37
CA ILE A 293 6.32 -12.99 -8.27
C ILE A 293 7.64 -13.33 -8.98
N ARG A 294 7.69 -14.49 -9.65
CA ARG A 294 8.84 -14.97 -10.43
C ARG A 294 8.39 -15.71 -11.67
N ASN A 295 9.23 -15.68 -12.69
CA ASN A 295 9.07 -16.48 -13.90
C ASN A 295 9.60 -17.89 -13.66
N LEU A 296 8.75 -18.90 -13.88
CA LEU A 296 9.14 -20.31 -13.85
C LEU A 296 8.87 -20.98 -15.20
N ASN A 297 7.65 -20.81 -15.73
CA ASN A 297 7.23 -21.39 -17.00
C ASN A 297 6.13 -20.52 -17.60
N SER A 298 6.48 -19.67 -18.58
CA SER A 298 5.54 -18.77 -19.26
C SER A 298 4.42 -19.51 -19.99
N ASP A 299 4.74 -20.65 -20.60
CA ASP A 299 3.80 -21.40 -21.45
C ASP A 299 2.69 -22.04 -20.62
N ALA A 300 3.02 -22.45 -19.39
CA ALA A 300 2.05 -22.93 -18.41
C ALA A 300 1.35 -21.81 -17.63
N GLY A 301 1.64 -20.53 -17.90
CA GLY A 301 1.10 -19.39 -17.17
C GLY A 301 1.81 -19.10 -15.83
N LEU A 302 2.92 -19.77 -15.51
CA LEU A 302 3.73 -19.52 -14.30
C LEU A 302 4.76 -18.41 -14.52
N CYS A 303 4.29 -17.21 -14.87
CA CYS A 303 5.11 -16.01 -15.01
C CYS A 303 4.74 -14.94 -13.96
N ASN A 304 5.66 -14.01 -13.71
CA ASN A 304 5.46 -12.90 -12.80
C ASN A 304 4.22 -12.09 -13.20
N GLY A 305 3.33 -11.85 -12.25
CA GLY A 305 2.06 -11.16 -12.49
C GLY A 305 0.85 -12.06 -12.76
N THR A 306 1.04 -13.37 -13.04
CA THR A 306 -0.12 -14.26 -13.21
C THR A 306 -0.90 -14.38 -11.91
N ARG A 307 -2.21 -14.10 -11.96
CA ARG A 307 -3.15 -14.34 -10.87
C ARG A 307 -3.69 -15.78 -10.94
N LEU A 308 -3.62 -16.49 -9.83
CA LEU A 308 -4.13 -17.86 -9.67
C LEU A 308 -5.02 -17.96 -8.44
N ARG A 309 -5.83 -19.01 -8.38
CA ARG A 309 -6.62 -19.36 -7.21
C ARG A 309 -6.12 -20.65 -6.60
N VAL A 310 -5.87 -20.64 -5.29
CA VAL A 310 -5.42 -21.84 -4.55
C VAL A 310 -6.54 -22.89 -4.57
N VAL A 311 -6.20 -24.09 -5.04
CA VAL A 311 -7.08 -25.27 -5.05
C VAL A 311 -6.73 -26.19 -3.89
N SER A 312 -5.44 -26.47 -3.67
CA SER A 312 -4.98 -27.27 -2.53
C SER A 312 -3.60 -26.82 -2.05
N LEU A 313 -3.37 -26.94 -0.74
CA LEU A 313 -2.09 -26.61 -0.10
C LEU A 313 -1.43 -27.91 0.36
N ARG A 314 -0.24 -28.19 -0.17
CA ARG A 314 0.58 -29.35 0.20
C ARG A 314 1.87 -28.88 0.87
N GLU A 315 2.59 -29.79 1.52
CA GLU A 315 3.82 -29.45 2.26
C GLU A 315 4.87 -28.72 1.39
N ARG A 316 4.96 -29.07 0.10
CA ARG A 316 6.02 -28.59 -0.81
C ARG A 316 5.53 -28.06 -2.16
N SER A 317 4.22 -28.05 -2.39
CA SER A 317 3.61 -27.52 -3.60
C SER A 317 2.28 -26.85 -3.28
N ILE A 318 1.95 -25.83 -4.06
CA ILE A 318 0.60 -25.24 -4.10
C ILE A 318 -0.02 -25.68 -5.42
N GLU A 319 -1.20 -26.28 -5.35
CA GLU A 319 -2.04 -26.51 -6.53
C GLU A 319 -2.94 -25.29 -6.73
N ALA A 320 -2.92 -24.71 -7.92
CA ALA A 320 -3.68 -23.50 -8.20
C ALA A 320 -4.22 -23.48 -9.63
N THR A 321 -5.36 -22.81 -9.83
CA THR A 321 -5.95 -22.60 -11.16
C THR A 321 -5.64 -21.20 -11.66
N VAL A 322 -5.16 -21.07 -12.89
CA VAL A 322 -4.90 -19.77 -13.52
C VAL A 322 -6.22 -19.02 -13.77
N MET A 323 -6.34 -17.80 -13.26
CA MET A 323 -7.60 -17.03 -13.32
C MET A 323 -7.72 -16.15 -14.58
N SER A 324 -6.60 -15.80 -15.22
CA SER A 324 -6.56 -14.84 -16.33
C SER A 324 -5.46 -15.16 -17.35
N GLY A 325 -5.60 -14.62 -18.57
CA GLY A 325 -4.60 -14.76 -19.63
C GLY A 325 -4.75 -16.03 -20.47
N PRO A 326 -3.78 -16.34 -21.35
CA PRO A 326 -3.88 -17.43 -22.31
C PRO A 326 -4.03 -18.83 -21.68
N ALA A 327 -3.51 -19.00 -20.47
CA ALA A 327 -3.59 -20.25 -19.71
C ALA A 327 -4.79 -20.31 -18.76
N LYS A 328 -5.78 -19.40 -18.87
CA LYS A 328 -6.95 -19.36 -17.98
C LYS A 328 -7.63 -20.73 -17.89
N GLY A 329 -7.93 -21.16 -16.67
CA GLY A 329 -8.56 -22.45 -16.37
C GLY A 329 -7.57 -23.60 -16.18
N ASN A 330 -6.31 -23.45 -16.56
CA ASN A 330 -5.30 -24.49 -16.33
C ASN A 330 -4.99 -24.63 -14.84
N THR A 331 -4.94 -25.88 -14.37
CA THR A 331 -4.42 -26.22 -13.05
C THR A 331 -2.91 -26.42 -13.12
N VAL A 332 -2.18 -25.78 -12.21
CA VAL A 332 -0.72 -25.80 -12.14
C VAL A 332 -0.23 -26.09 -10.73
N PHE A 333 1.00 -26.61 -10.64
CA PHE A 333 1.68 -26.84 -9.37
C PHE A 333 2.84 -25.88 -9.21
N ILE A 334 2.84 -25.15 -8.10
CA ILE A 334 3.83 -24.13 -7.78
C ILE A 334 4.78 -24.70 -6.71
N PRO A 335 6.05 -24.98 -7.03
CA PRO A 335 7.03 -25.45 -6.06
C PRO A 335 7.65 -24.29 -5.27
N ARG A 336 8.33 -24.62 -4.17
CA ARG A 336 9.22 -23.66 -3.50
C ARG A 336 10.51 -23.49 -4.30
N ILE A 337 10.92 -22.24 -4.48
CA ILE A 337 12.20 -21.86 -5.08
C ILE A 337 13.09 -21.16 -4.06
N ILE A 338 14.35 -20.94 -4.43
CA ILE A 338 15.29 -20.20 -3.59
C ILE A 338 15.37 -18.75 -4.10
N PHE A 339 15.26 -17.83 -3.16
CA PHE A 339 15.46 -16.40 -3.33
C PHE A 339 16.79 -15.98 -2.70
N TYR A 340 17.41 -14.98 -3.31
CA TYR A 340 18.59 -14.29 -2.81
C TYR A 340 18.25 -12.80 -2.70
N THR A 341 18.79 -12.12 -1.69
CA THR A 341 18.84 -10.64 -1.70
C THR A 341 19.71 -10.18 -2.85
N ASN A 342 19.39 -9.03 -3.43
CA ASN A 342 20.23 -8.46 -4.46
C ASN A 342 21.53 -7.94 -3.82
N ASP A 343 22.64 -8.01 -4.55
CA ASP A 343 23.94 -7.57 -4.03
C ASP A 343 23.99 -6.04 -3.79
N ASP A 344 23.08 -5.27 -4.41
CA ASP A 344 22.93 -3.83 -4.22
C ASP A 344 22.15 -3.45 -2.94
N ASP A 345 21.47 -4.41 -2.30
CA ASP A 345 20.80 -4.21 -1.02
C ASP A 345 21.85 -4.16 0.11
N LYS A 346 22.56 -3.04 0.21
CA LYS A 346 23.57 -2.75 1.27
C LYS A 346 22.99 -2.68 2.68
N GLU A 347 21.71 -3.00 2.85
CA GLU A 347 21.00 -2.95 4.13
C GLU A 347 21.56 -3.99 5.11
N PHE A 348 22.13 -5.09 4.61
CA PHE A 348 22.72 -6.13 5.45
C PHE A 348 24.13 -6.52 4.96
N PRO A 349 25.07 -6.83 5.87
CA PRO A 349 26.43 -7.26 5.51
C PRO A 349 26.49 -8.73 5.01
N PHE A 350 25.35 -9.33 4.68
CA PHE A 350 25.23 -10.73 4.27
C PHE A 350 24.17 -10.88 3.17
N GLN A 351 24.32 -11.93 2.36
CA GLN A 351 23.30 -12.31 1.38
C GLN A 351 22.27 -13.25 2.03
N LEU A 352 21.01 -12.85 2.10
CA LEU A 352 19.95 -13.68 2.63
C LEU A 352 19.48 -14.69 1.58
N LYS A 353 19.55 -15.98 1.93
CA LYS A 353 19.01 -17.08 1.12
C LYS A 353 17.71 -17.60 1.73
N ARG A 354 16.59 -17.49 1.02
CA ARG A 354 15.27 -17.95 1.50
C ARG A 354 14.62 -18.92 0.52
N LYS A 355 14.26 -20.13 0.99
CA LYS A 355 13.47 -21.09 0.21
C LYS A 355 11.98 -20.89 0.49
N GLN A 356 11.21 -20.42 -0.48
CA GLN A 356 9.79 -20.08 -0.31
C GLN A 356 8.99 -20.26 -1.61
N PHE A 357 7.67 -20.32 -1.52
CA PHE A 357 6.80 -20.26 -2.71
C PHE A 357 6.88 -18.88 -3.37
N PRO A 358 6.98 -18.79 -4.71
CA PRO A 358 7.07 -17.53 -5.44
C PRO A 358 5.70 -16.88 -5.65
N VAL A 359 4.92 -16.77 -4.58
CA VAL A 359 3.55 -16.23 -4.61
C VAL A 359 3.30 -15.32 -3.43
N VAL A 360 2.37 -14.39 -3.60
CA VAL A 360 1.79 -13.58 -2.52
C VAL A 360 0.27 -13.50 -2.69
N PRO A 361 -0.52 -13.29 -1.62
CA PRO A 361 -1.95 -13.03 -1.75
C PRO A 361 -2.24 -11.85 -2.69
N ALA A 362 -3.39 -11.90 -3.37
CA ALA A 362 -3.73 -10.98 -4.46
C ALA A 362 -5.16 -10.42 -4.33
N PHE A 363 -5.60 -10.11 -3.11
CA PHE A 363 -6.81 -9.31 -2.85
C PHE A 363 -6.53 -7.81 -2.95
N ALA A 364 -5.35 -7.41 -2.49
CA ALA A 364 -4.87 -6.05 -2.56
C ALA A 364 -3.52 -5.95 -3.27
N MET A 365 -3.27 -4.81 -3.90
CA MET A 365 -1.98 -4.49 -4.51
C MET A 365 -1.65 -3.00 -4.34
N THR A 366 -0.40 -2.62 -4.56
CA THR A 366 -0.04 -1.20 -4.50
C THR A 366 -0.61 -0.46 -5.71
N ILE A 367 -0.93 0.82 -5.54
CA ILE A 367 -1.41 1.67 -6.63
C ILE A 367 -0.41 1.66 -7.80
N ASN A 368 0.89 1.67 -7.51
CA ASN A 368 1.95 1.61 -8.53
C ASN A 368 1.89 0.33 -9.37
N LYS A 369 1.55 -0.82 -8.75
CA LYS A 369 1.39 -2.08 -9.49
C LYS A 369 0.11 -2.10 -10.33
N ALA A 370 -0.93 -1.38 -9.92
CA ALA A 370 -2.19 -1.28 -10.66
C ALA A 370 -2.08 -0.40 -11.92
N GLN A 371 -1.01 0.38 -12.07
CA GLN A 371 -0.79 1.19 -13.26
C GLN A 371 -0.81 0.33 -14.53
N GLY A 372 -1.63 0.74 -15.50
CA GLY A 372 -1.84 0.02 -16.76
C GLY A 372 -2.88 -1.10 -16.69
N GLN A 373 -3.38 -1.46 -15.50
CA GLN A 373 -4.44 -2.46 -15.34
C GLN A 373 -5.83 -1.82 -15.45
N SER A 374 -6.82 -2.60 -15.90
CA SER A 374 -8.25 -2.26 -15.84
C SER A 374 -8.91 -3.20 -14.83
N ILE A 375 -9.68 -2.64 -13.90
CA ILE A 375 -10.35 -3.38 -12.82
C ILE A 375 -11.81 -2.94 -12.83
N HIS A 376 -12.74 -3.86 -12.58
CA HIS A 376 -14.17 -3.54 -12.63
C HIS A 376 -14.65 -2.89 -11.34
N HIS A 377 -14.21 -3.40 -10.19
CA HIS A 377 -14.53 -2.90 -8.85
C HIS A 377 -13.25 -2.64 -8.07
N VAL A 378 -13.07 -1.41 -7.60
CA VAL A 378 -11.85 -0.98 -6.93
C VAL A 378 -12.16 -0.44 -5.55
N GLY A 379 -11.53 -1.04 -4.55
CA GLY A 379 -11.32 -0.41 -3.25
C GLY A 379 -10.06 0.43 -3.26
N ILE A 380 -10.05 1.56 -2.58
CA ILE A 380 -8.84 2.35 -2.30
C ILE A 380 -8.78 2.56 -0.80
N TYR A 381 -7.72 2.10 -0.17
CA TYR A 381 -7.47 2.35 1.24
C TYR A 381 -6.34 3.35 1.39
N LEU A 382 -6.64 4.51 1.97
CA LEU A 382 -5.68 5.56 2.29
C LEU A 382 -5.51 5.63 3.82
N GLU A 383 -4.65 4.76 4.35
CA GLU A 383 -4.14 4.88 5.73
C GLU A 383 -3.37 6.19 5.92
N SER A 384 -2.68 6.63 4.86
CA SER A 384 -2.03 7.92 4.75
C SER A 384 -2.18 8.45 3.32
N PRO A 385 -2.01 9.77 3.11
CA PRO A 385 -2.18 10.35 1.78
C PRO A 385 -1.21 9.73 0.77
N VAL A 386 -1.56 9.79 -0.51
CA VAL A 386 -0.63 9.41 -1.58
C VAL A 386 0.63 10.29 -1.52
N PHE A 387 1.77 9.72 -1.94
CA PHE A 387 3.09 10.34 -1.78
C PHE A 387 3.82 10.58 -3.10
N ALA A 388 3.22 10.23 -4.23
CA ALA A 388 3.85 10.33 -5.55
C ALA A 388 2.95 10.99 -6.59
N HIS A 389 3.59 11.63 -7.56
CA HIS A 389 2.95 12.21 -8.75
C HIS A 389 1.94 11.24 -9.37
N GLY A 390 0.70 11.70 -9.58
CA GLY A 390 -0.30 10.96 -10.34
C GLY A 390 -0.77 9.67 -9.67
N GLN A 391 -0.36 9.39 -8.43
CA GLN A 391 -0.71 8.15 -7.75
C GLN A 391 -2.21 8.06 -7.48
N LEU A 392 -2.83 9.14 -6.98
CA LEU A 392 -4.29 9.20 -6.81
C LEU A 392 -5.03 9.06 -8.15
N TYR A 393 -4.58 9.77 -9.19
CA TYR A 393 -5.11 9.64 -10.55
C TYR A 393 -5.03 8.20 -11.07
N VAL A 394 -3.91 7.50 -10.86
CA VAL A 394 -3.78 6.08 -11.23
C VAL A 394 -4.82 5.25 -10.49
N ALA A 395 -4.98 5.42 -9.18
CA ALA A 395 -5.94 4.65 -8.38
C ALA A 395 -7.38 4.83 -8.89
N LEU A 396 -7.80 6.09 -9.08
CA LEU A 396 -9.17 6.43 -9.50
C LEU A 396 -9.47 6.02 -10.95
N SER A 397 -8.46 6.09 -11.84
CA SER A 397 -8.64 5.78 -13.26
C SER A 397 -8.68 4.28 -13.59
N ARG A 398 -8.61 3.37 -12.60
CA ARG A 398 -8.60 1.92 -12.85
C ARG A 398 -9.96 1.36 -13.28
N VAL A 399 -11.05 2.03 -12.93
CA VAL A 399 -12.43 1.63 -13.24
C VAL A 399 -13.07 2.52 -14.31
N THR A 400 -14.25 2.11 -14.75
CA THR A 400 -15.07 2.81 -15.77
C THR A 400 -16.31 3.48 -15.19
N SER A 401 -16.51 3.42 -13.88
CA SER A 401 -17.66 4.04 -13.22
C SER A 401 -17.28 4.45 -11.81
N ARG A 402 -17.68 5.65 -11.42
CA ARG A 402 -17.46 6.18 -10.06
C ARG A 402 -18.13 5.31 -8.99
N LYS A 403 -19.29 4.71 -9.31
CA LYS A 403 -20.01 3.79 -8.41
C LYS A 403 -19.20 2.52 -8.06
N ALA A 404 -18.25 2.16 -8.92
CA ALA A 404 -17.38 1.01 -8.73
C ALA A 404 -16.10 1.35 -7.94
N ILE A 405 -15.95 2.60 -7.50
CA ILE A 405 -14.88 3.05 -6.59
C ILE A 405 -15.45 3.09 -5.18
N LYS A 406 -14.70 2.52 -4.25
CA LYS A 406 -14.96 2.58 -2.81
C LYS A 406 -13.69 3.01 -2.10
N ILE A 407 -13.74 4.09 -1.34
CA ILE A 407 -12.57 4.70 -0.68
C ILE A 407 -12.78 4.66 0.82
N ALA A 408 -11.86 4.04 1.55
CA ALA A 408 -11.79 4.14 3.00
C ALA A 408 -10.51 4.87 3.38
N VAL A 409 -10.62 5.73 4.40
CA VAL A 409 -9.53 6.57 4.91
C VAL A 409 -9.44 6.43 6.42
N ASP A 410 -8.29 6.75 7.01
CA ASP A 410 -8.20 6.93 8.46
C ASP A 410 -8.84 8.28 8.88
N ALA A 411 -9.33 8.38 10.12
CA ALA A 411 -10.20 9.51 10.48
C ALA A 411 -9.50 10.88 10.52
N GLU A 412 -8.16 10.91 10.52
CA GLU A 412 -7.38 12.15 10.35
C GLU A 412 -7.68 12.85 9.03
N MET A 413 -8.21 12.12 8.04
CA MET A 413 -8.62 12.65 6.74
C MET A 413 -10.08 13.10 6.70
N ILE A 414 -10.82 13.01 7.80
CA ILE A 414 -12.25 13.35 7.86
C ILE A 414 -12.40 14.63 8.68
N ASP A 415 -13.02 15.65 8.10
CA ASP A 415 -13.33 16.89 8.82
C ASP A 415 -14.58 16.78 9.71
N GLU A 416 -14.88 17.83 10.48
CA GLU A 416 -16.04 17.90 11.38
C GLU A 416 -17.39 17.76 10.63
N ASP A 417 -17.43 18.10 9.33
CA ASP A 417 -18.60 17.96 8.47
C ASP A 417 -18.72 16.54 7.86
N GLY A 418 -17.80 15.63 8.17
CA GLY A 418 -17.75 14.28 7.61
C GLY A 418 -17.20 14.20 6.17
N ARG A 419 -16.51 15.25 5.70
CA ARG A 419 -15.90 15.27 4.36
C ARG A 419 -14.50 14.70 4.40
N VAL A 420 -14.17 13.93 3.36
CA VAL A 420 -12.87 13.28 3.24
C VAL A 420 -11.91 14.14 2.44
N HIS A 421 -10.74 14.43 3.02
CA HIS A 421 -9.68 15.21 2.39
C HIS A 421 -8.41 14.37 2.22
N THR A 422 -7.79 14.47 1.05
CA THR A 422 -6.51 13.81 0.78
C THR A 422 -5.67 14.64 -0.18
N LYS A 423 -4.35 14.46 -0.11
CA LYS A 423 -3.42 15.05 -1.08
C LYS A 423 -3.62 14.51 -2.48
N ASN A 424 -3.61 15.41 -3.46
CA ASN A 424 -3.45 15.10 -4.88
C ASN A 424 -2.11 15.65 -5.39
N ILE A 425 -1.09 14.79 -5.44
CA ILE A 425 0.26 15.19 -5.85
C ILE A 425 0.37 15.18 -7.38
N VAL A 426 0.54 16.36 -7.97
CA VAL A 426 0.72 16.56 -9.41
C VAL A 426 1.85 17.55 -9.67
N TYR A 427 2.82 17.12 -10.46
CA TYR A 427 3.96 17.93 -10.91
C TYR A 427 3.55 18.65 -12.19
N ARG A 428 2.94 19.82 -12.04
CA ARG A 428 2.38 20.57 -13.18
C ARG A 428 3.47 21.00 -14.16
N GLU A 429 4.67 21.33 -13.66
CA GLU A 429 5.87 21.63 -14.42
C GLU A 429 6.25 20.51 -15.40
N PHE A 430 6.10 19.24 -14.98
CA PHE A 430 6.36 18.09 -15.84
C PHE A 430 5.31 17.94 -16.94
N LEU A 431 4.04 18.25 -16.64
CA LEU A 431 2.95 18.17 -17.61
C LEU A 431 3.13 19.20 -18.72
N ILE A 432 3.60 20.42 -18.40
CA ILE A 432 3.76 21.53 -19.34
C ILE A 432 5.12 21.56 -20.07
N MET A 433 6.11 20.78 -19.62
CA MET A 433 7.38 20.59 -20.33
C MET A 433 7.13 20.22 -21.79
N ARG A 434 7.70 21.03 -22.70
CA ARG A 434 7.48 20.96 -24.14
C ARG A 434 8.47 20.03 -24.81
#